data_AF-B4LRM0-F1
#
_entry.id   AF-B4LRM0-F1
#
_cell.length_a   1.000
_cell.length_b   1.000
_cell.length_c   1.000
_cell.angle_alpha   90.00
_cell.angle_beta   90.00
_cell.angle_gamma   90.00
#
_symmetry.space_group_name_H-M   'P 1'
#
loop_
_entity.id
_entity.type
_entity.pdbx_description
1 polymer ?
#
loop_
_entity_poly.entity_id
_entity_poly.type
_entity_poly.pdbx_seq_one_letter_code
_entity_poly.pdbx_strand_id
1 'polypeptide(L)'
;MPAIFRSQCLKSIWHMVRHHSLRPNQNAVVIAAAVRTPSTLEYTKEDQLAGMVIDELVKRTSVPRDEFKKLIVCTSSEIVNNDSLRNVAKHLGLKSCQAHAIRNEACSVCGLQMSLECLQKDQDGWIILGDTRANLKQQENDVKHSELLTEGMPLRYPQANLQEKPASSECPGAAAVALTTAQTAERLQLQPLAVVREFFIEHDNEQAIYRLTGDQPIKLNDVHSWQLVIKEELKDQFGALAALDVNEVCTHDFRQITASHLLTHTVHALPAGSLGCVIMESGDGRCVLMVLEKIIPTPSQAESLPQLTLYTKEPCPLCDELVDKLERNFSGEFELRKVFIDRKENVRYLRLFRYDIPVLFLNGQFLCMHSLNEQVLRERLDALKATGREHKKT
;
A
#
# COMPACT_ATOMS: atom_id res chain seq x y z
N MET A 1 7.71 18.39 50.02
CA MET A 1 8.51 17.28 49.44
C MET A 1 7.71 15.99 49.55
N PRO A 2 7.85 15.05 48.59
CA PRO A 2 6.71 14.65 47.75
C PRO A 2 6.29 13.16 47.83
N ALA A 3 5.09 12.94 47.28
CA ALA A 3 4.61 11.80 46.48
C ALA A 3 4.88 10.35 46.92
N ILE A 4 3.78 9.61 47.14
CA ILE A 4 3.72 8.15 46.93
C ILE A 4 2.65 7.90 45.87
N PHE A 5 3.07 7.93 44.61
CA PHE A 5 2.32 7.34 43.49
C PHE A 5 2.69 5.86 43.43
N ARG A 6 1.72 4.97 43.66
CA ARG A 6 1.84 3.55 43.31
C ARG A 6 1.67 3.42 41.80
N SER A 7 2.75 3.09 41.10
CA SER A 7 2.69 2.68 39.69
C SER A 7 2.08 1.28 39.61
N GLN A 8 0.85 1.19 39.11
CA GLN A 8 0.32 -0.07 38.60
C GLN A 8 0.92 -0.31 37.22
N CYS A 9 1.90 -1.21 37.21
CA CYS A 9 2.56 -1.73 36.04
C CYS A 9 1.58 -2.60 35.25
N LEU A 10 0.95 -2.05 34.21
CA LEU A 10 0.19 -2.81 33.22
C LEU A 10 1.15 -3.41 32.19
N LYS A 11 1.82 -4.50 32.57
CA LYS A 11 2.39 -5.44 31.60
C LYS A 11 1.23 -6.26 31.03
N SER A 12 0.77 -5.87 29.84
CA SER A 12 -0.22 -6.65 29.08
C SER A 12 0.37 -8.03 28.77
N ILE A 13 -0.33 -9.05 29.25
CA ILE A 13 -0.04 -10.47 29.12
C ILE A 13 -0.39 -10.88 27.69
N TRP A 14 0.62 -10.86 26.82
CA TRP A 14 0.57 -11.47 25.50
C TRP A 14 0.89 -12.96 25.62
N HIS A 15 -0.11 -13.82 25.83
CA HIS A 15 0.03 -15.25 25.52
C HIS A 15 -1.32 -15.96 25.32
N MET A 16 -1.29 -16.94 24.40
CA MET A 16 -2.30 -17.97 24.05
C MET A 16 -3.25 -17.53 22.91
N VAL A 17 -3.34 -18.14 21.71
CA VAL A 17 -2.91 -19.45 21.19
C VAL A 17 -2.55 -19.38 19.69
N ARG A 18 -1.65 -20.30 19.34
CA ARG A 18 -1.11 -20.75 18.04
C ARG A 18 -2.11 -20.97 16.91
N HIS A 19 -1.85 -20.30 15.78
CA HIS A 19 -1.65 -21.00 14.51
C HIS A 19 -0.26 -20.62 14.00
N HIS A 20 0.34 -21.48 13.17
CA HIS A 20 1.69 -21.35 12.61
C HIS A 20 1.89 -20.14 11.67
N SER A 21 1.39 -18.95 12.00
CA SER A 21 1.94 -17.72 11.44
C SER A 21 3.21 -17.43 12.24
N LEU A 22 4.36 -17.89 11.72
CA LEU A 22 5.67 -17.45 12.18
C LEU A 22 5.57 -15.93 12.36
N ARG A 23 5.72 -15.44 13.60
CA ARG A 23 5.88 -14.00 13.84
C ARG A 23 6.91 -13.54 12.81
N PRO A 24 6.57 -12.56 11.96
CA PRO A 24 7.54 -12.10 10.98
C PRO A 24 8.82 -11.78 11.73
N ASN A 25 9.95 -12.23 11.19
CA ASN A 25 11.26 -11.82 11.68
C ASN A 25 11.22 -10.29 11.85
N GLN A 26 11.82 -9.72 12.90
CA GLN A 26 11.74 -8.28 13.18
C GLN A 26 12.20 -7.44 11.96
N ASN A 27 13.04 -8.02 11.10
CA ASN A 27 13.53 -7.42 9.86
C ASN A 27 12.69 -7.77 8.60
N ALA A 28 11.53 -8.43 8.74
CA ALA A 28 10.65 -8.71 7.61
C ALA A 28 10.13 -7.41 7.01
N VAL A 29 10.06 -7.34 5.69
CA VAL A 29 9.51 -6.16 4.99
C VAL A 29 7.99 -6.22 5.02
N VAL A 30 7.35 -5.09 5.22
CA VAL A 30 5.89 -4.94 5.17
C VAL A 30 5.49 -3.82 4.21
N ILE A 31 4.34 -4.00 3.57
CA ILE A 31 3.68 -2.96 2.77
C ILE A 31 2.72 -2.23 3.70
N ALA A 32 3.09 -1.02 4.15
CA ALA A 32 2.29 -0.25 5.09
C ALA A 32 1.06 0.40 4.42
N ALA A 33 1.20 0.85 3.18
CA ALA A 33 0.13 1.42 2.38
C ALA A 33 0.46 1.29 0.89
N ALA A 34 -0.56 1.34 0.05
CA ALA A 34 -0.42 1.33 -1.40
C ALA A 34 -1.59 2.09 -2.06
N VAL A 35 -1.29 2.84 -3.12
CA VAL A 35 -2.28 3.64 -3.86
C VAL A 35 -1.84 3.87 -5.31
N ARG A 36 -2.80 3.99 -6.22
CA ARG A 36 -2.59 4.35 -7.63
C ARG A 36 -3.64 5.33 -8.14
N THR A 37 -3.33 5.95 -9.27
CA THR A 37 -4.28 6.79 -10.02
C THR A 37 -5.30 5.91 -10.76
N PRO A 38 -6.55 6.38 -10.90
CA PRO A 38 -7.48 5.78 -11.85
C PRO A 38 -7.03 6.06 -13.29
N SER A 39 -7.53 5.26 -14.23
CA SER A 39 -7.28 5.39 -15.67
C SER A 39 -7.94 6.63 -16.29
N THR A 40 -8.98 7.14 -15.65
CA THR A 40 -9.83 8.26 -16.15
C THR A 40 -9.28 9.64 -15.82
N LEU A 41 -8.19 9.73 -15.05
CA LEU A 41 -7.68 11.02 -14.58
C LEU A 41 -6.87 11.74 -15.67
N GLU A 42 -7.46 12.78 -16.25
CA GLU A 42 -6.82 13.63 -17.27
C GLU A 42 -5.76 14.55 -16.63
N TYR A 43 -4.55 14.02 -16.41
CA TYR A 43 -3.38 14.83 -16.05
C TYR A 43 -2.40 14.95 -17.20
N THR A 44 -1.81 16.14 -17.32
CA THR A 44 -0.95 16.47 -18.47
C THR A 44 0.53 16.19 -18.22
N LYS A 45 0.98 15.92 -16.99
CA LYS A 45 2.41 15.72 -16.66
C LYS A 45 2.66 14.68 -15.55
N GLU A 46 3.66 13.81 -15.77
CA GLU A 46 4.05 12.73 -14.83
C GLU A 46 4.57 13.24 -13.47
N ASP A 47 5.20 14.42 -13.40
CA ASP A 47 5.72 14.99 -12.15
C ASP A 47 4.60 15.39 -11.17
N GLN A 48 3.50 15.91 -11.71
CA GLN A 48 2.29 16.20 -10.94
C GLN A 48 1.67 14.91 -10.40
N LEU A 49 1.62 13.86 -11.23
CA LEU A 49 1.13 12.54 -10.82
C LEU A 49 1.97 11.94 -9.69
N ALA A 50 3.30 12.02 -9.78
CA ALA A 50 4.20 11.57 -8.72
C ALA A 50 3.89 12.30 -7.40
N GLY A 51 3.82 13.63 -7.41
CA GLY A 51 3.53 14.41 -6.22
C GLY A 51 2.18 14.05 -5.58
N MET A 52 1.15 13.84 -6.39
CA MET A 52 -0.19 13.47 -5.93
C MET A 52 -0.22 12.09 -5.27
N VAL A 53 0.31 11.07 -5.96
CA VAL A 53 0.26 9.69 -5.45
C VAL A 53 1.12 9.53 -4.19
N ILE A 54 2.24 10.26 -4.11
CA ILE A 54 3.10 10.27 -2.92
C ILE A 54 2.40 10.98 -1.74
N ASP A 55 1.76 12.12 -1.96
CA ASP A 55 1.07 12.83 -0.87
C ASP A 55 -0.05 11.99 -0.28
N GLU A 56 -0.88 11.39 -1.14
CA GLU A 56 -1.94 10.47 -0.71
C GLU A 56 -1.34 9.28 0.05
N LEU A 57 -0.33 8.61 -0.51
CA LEU A 57 0.30 7.47 0.14
C LEU A 57 0.76 7.81 1.55
N VAL A 58 1.43 8.95 1.73
CA VAL A 58 1.89 9.39 3.05
C VAL A 58 0.70 9.62 3.99
N LYS A 59 -0.40 10.22 3.51
CA LYS A 59 -1.62 10.36 4.33
C LYS A 59 -2.21 9.01 4.74
N ARG A 60 -2.25 8.02 3.84
CA ARG A 60 -2.77 6.66 4.10
C ARG A 60 -1.97 5.91 5.17
N THR A 61 -0.70 6.24 5.33
CA THR A 61 0.14 5.62 6.36
C THR A 61 -0.07 6.20 7.76
N SER A 62 -0.70 7.37 7.88
CA SER A 62 -0.89 8.14 9.12
C SER A 62 0.39 8.56 9.88
N VAL A 63 1.57 8.25 9.34
CA VAL A 63 2.85 8.53 10.01
C VAL A 63 3.39 9.93 9.73
N PRO A 64 4.21 10.48 10.64
CA PRO A 64 4.91 11.73 10.42
C PRO A 64 5.79 11.69 9.17
N ARG A 65 5.78 12.79 8.41
CA ARG A 65 6.55 12.92 7.16
C ARG A 65 8.07 12.76 7.34
N ASP A 66 8.57 13.01 8.55
CA ASP A 66 10.01 12.89 8.89
C ASP A 66 10.48 11.43 9.04
N GLU A 67 9.56 10.46 9.11
CA GLU A 67 9.87 9.03 9.16
C GLU A 67 10.40 8.53 7.80
N PHE A 68 9.93 9.10 6.68
CA PHE A 68 10.32 8.69 5.33
C PHE A 68 11.76 9.09 5.01
N LYS A 69 12.63 8.09 4.77
CA LYS A 69 14.07 8.30 4.55
C LYS A 69 14.46 8.26 3.08
N LYS A 70 13.73 7.49 2.27
CA LYS A 70 14.00 7.37 0.83
C LYS A 70 12.72 7.45 0.01
N LEU A 71 12.82 8.14 -1.12
CA LEU A 71 11.81 8.24 -2.15
C LEU A 71 12.45 7.73 -3.44
N ILE A 72 12.04 6.57 -3.91
CA ILE A 72 12.51 5.96 -5.14
C ILE A 72 11.36 5.98 -6.12
N VAL A 73 11.49 6.70 -7.24
CA VAL A 73 10.45 6.75 -8.28
C VAL A 73 11.02 6.23 -9.58
N CYS A 74 10.39 5.19 -10.15
CA CYS A 74 10.71 4.76 -11.51
C CYS A 74 9.79 5.46 -12.51
N THR A 75 10.36 5.93 -13.60
CA THR A 75 9.66 6.80 -14.56
C THR A 75 10.11 6.52 -15.99
N SER A 76 9.19 6.71 -16.95
CA SER A 76 9.48 6.75 -18.39
C SER A 76 9.84 8.15 -18.87
N SER A 77 9.57 9.18 -18.06
CA SER A 77 9.76 10.58 -18.43
C SER A 77 11.17 11.07 -18.11
N GLU A 78 11.71 11.92 -18.99
CA GLU A 78 12.96 12.66 -18.71
C GLU A 78 12.75 13.82 -17.71
N ILE A 79 11.50 14.23 -17.51
CA ILE A 79 11.12 15.35 -16.64
C ILE A 79 11.25 14.92 -15.17
N VAL A 80 10.93 13.66 -14.87
CA VAL A 80 11.05 13.11 -13.52
C VAL A 80 12.50 12.66 -13.31
N ASN A 81 13.27 13.48 -12.61
CA ASN A 81 14.68 13.26 -12.30
C ASN A 81 14.92 13.54 -10.80
N ASN A 82 16.16 13.33 -10.35
CA ASN A 82 16.50 13.50 -8.93
C ASN A 82 16.15 14.90 -8.40
N ASP A 83 16.36 15.95 -9.18
CA ASP A 83 16.12 17.32 -8.73
C ASP A 83 14.63 17.68 -8.71
N SER A 84 13.85 17.24 -9.72
CA SER A 84 12.41 17.41 -9.68
C SER A 84 11.77 16.63 -8.53
N LEU A 85 12.22 15.40 -8.26
CA LEU A 85 11.74 14.64 -7.09
C LEU A 85 12.17 15.24 -5.75
N ARG A 86 13.37 15.81 -5.63
CA ARG A 86 13.78 16.57 -4.43
C ARG A 86 12.84 17.75 -4.19
N ASN A 87 12.45 18.45 -5.26
CA ASN A 87 11.49 19.54 -5.16
C ASN A 87 10.09 19.05 -4.73
N VAL A 88 9.63 17.93 -5.29
CA VAL A 88 8.38 17.26 -4.85
C VAL A 88 8.48 16.89 -3.37
N ALA A 89 9.53 16.19 -2.95
CA ALA A 89 9.73 15.80 -1.55
C ALA A 89 9.73 17.00 -0.62
N LYS A 90 10.42 18.09 -0.99
CA LYS A 90 10.44 19.35 -0.22
C LYS A 90 9.05 19.99 -0.13
N HIS A 91 8.31 20.03 -1.23
CA HIS A 91 6.95 20.59 -1.26
C HIS A 91 5.98 19.78 -0.38
N LEU A 92 6.12 18.46 -0.39
CA LEU A 92 5.34 17.56 0.45
C LEU A 92 5.80 17.55 1.91
N GLY A 93 6.92 18.20 2.24
CA GLY A 93 7.45 18.27 3.60
C GLY A 93 8.22 17.02 4.05
N LEU A 94 8.70 16.21 3.11
CA LEU A 94 9.57 15.05 3.33
C LEU A 94 11.04 15.50 3.48
N LYS A 95 11.32 16.27 4.53
CA LYS A 95 12.59 17.02 4.66
C LYS A 95 13.85 16.15 4.80
N SER A 96 13.71 14.98 5.41
CA SER A 96 14.78 14.01 5.65
C SER A 96 14.91 12.96 4.54
N CYS A 97 14.10 13.07 3.49
CA CYS A 97 13.96 12.05 2.47
C CYS A 97 14.96 12.25 1.32
N GLN A 98 15.75 11.21 1.04
CA GLN A 98 16.63 11.16 -0.13
C GLN A 98 15.82 10.69 -1.34
N ALA A 99 15.77 11.53 -2.38
CA ALA A 99 15.01 11.23 -3.59
C ALA A 99 15.90 10.67 -4.71
N HIS A 100 15.44 9.59 -5.33
CA HIS A 100 16.08 8.86 -6.41
C HIS A 100 15.08 8.61 -7.54
N ALA A 101 15.34 9.17 -8.71
CA ALA A 101 14.64 8.87 -9.95
C ALA A 101 15.39 7.75 -10.67
N ILE A 102 14.67 6.72 -11.11
CA ILE A 102 15.22 5.65 -11.94
C ILE A 102 14.49 5.69 -13.27
N ARG A 103 15.22 6.01 -14.34
CA ARG A 103 14.67 5.90 -15.68
C ARG A 103 14.54 4.43 -16.04
N ASN A 104 13.33 4.01 -16.39
CA ASN A 104 13.08 2.64 -16.80
C ASN A 104 11.89 2.61 -17.75
N GLU A 105 12.02 1.85 -18.84
CA GLU A 105 10.99 1.67 -19.85
C GLU A 105 10.15 0.39 -19.60
N ALA A 106 10.48 -0.39 -18.56
CA ALA A 106 9.96 -1.74 -18.32
C ALA A 106 9.80 -2.06 -16.83
N CYS A 107 8.60 -2.48 -16.39
CA CYS A 107 8.16 -3.08 -15.11
C CYS A 107 8.72 -2.57 -13.76
N SER A 108 9.64 -1.60 -13.72
CA SER A 108 10.19 -0.95 -12.52
C SER A 108 10.89 -1.86 -11.51
N VAL A 109 11.36 -3.05 -11.94
CA VAL A 109 12.08 -4.02 -11.09
C VAL A 109 13.27 -3.40 -10.34
N CYS A 110 14.04 -2.51 -10.99
CA CYS A 110 15.18 -1.84 -10.36
C CYS A 110 14.81 -1.08 -9.08
N GLY A 111 13.69 -0.34 -9.08
CA GLY A 111 13.26 0.44 -7.92
C GLY A 111 12.80 -0.44 -6.79
N LEU A 112 12.10 -1.53 -7.10
CA LEU A 112 11.70 -2.52 -6.10
C LEU A 112 12.91 -3.22 -5.48
N GLN A 113 13.84 -3.72 -6.32
CA GLN A 113 15.09 -4.32 -5.86
C GLN A 113 15.85 -3.37 -4.92
N MET A 114 16.06 -2.11 -5.34
CA MET A 114 16.75 -1.11 -4.54
C MET A 114 16.04 -0.88 -3.20
N SER A 115 14.70 -0.85 -3.19
CA SER A 115 13.90 -0.67 -1.98
C SER A 115 14.08 -1.85 -1.01
N LEU A 116 13.97 -3.08 -1.52
CA LEU A 116 14.10 -4.30 -0.73
C LEU A 116 15.51 -4.47 -0.14
N GLU A 117 16.56 -4.25 -0.95
CA GLU A 117 17.94 -4.31 -0.49
C GLU A 117 18.25 -3.24 0.56
N CYS A 118 17.68 -2.03 0.41
CA CYS A 118 17.84 -0.97 1.41
C CYS A 118 17.24 -1.40 2.75
N LEU A 119 16.04 -1.98 2.76
CA LEU A 119 15.37 -2.43 4.00
C LEU A 119 16.04 -3.66 4.63
N GLN A 120 16.70 -4.50 3.84
CA GLN A 120 17.51 -5.61 4.37
C GLN A 120 18.78 -5.12 5.07
N LYS A 121 19.41 -4.05 4.55
CA LYS A 121 20.68 -3.50 5.06
C LYS A 121 20.49 -2.50 6.19
N ASP A 122 19.36 -1.81 6.23
CA ASP A 122 19.11 -0.63 7.08
C ASP A 122 17.88 -0.86 7.98
N GLN A 123 18.07 -0.88 9.31
CA GLN A 123 17.00 -1.17 10.26
C GLN A 123 16.03 0.00 10.48
N ASP A 124 16.37 1.21 10.01
CA ASP A 124 15.57 2.43 10.17
C ASP A 124 15.09 3.00 8.82
N GLY A 125 14.42 2.16 8.01
CA GLY A 125 13.95 2.56 6.69
C GLY A 125 12.43 2.64 6.55
N TRP A 126 11.91 3.83 6.26
CA TRP A 126 10.68 3.99 5.47
C TRP A 126 11.07 4.39 4.06
N ILE A 127 10.59 3.61 3.09
CA ILE A 127 10.84 3.83 1.67
C ILE A 127 9.50 4.02 0.98
N ILE A 128 9.38 5.10 0.21
CA ILE A 128 8.33 5.26 -0.78
C ILE A 128 8.89 4.75 -2.10
N LEU A 129 8.30 3.68 -2.62
CA LEU A 129 8.49 3.24 -4.00
C LEU A 129 7.35 3.81 -4.83
N GLY A 130 7.66 4.62 -5.82
CA GLY A 130 6.69 5.20 -6.75
C GLY A 130 6.97 4.80 -8.18
N ASP A 131 5.93 4.87 -9.01
CA ASP A 131 6.00 4.68 -10.45
C ASP A 131 5.19 5.76 -11.16
N THR A 132 5.74 6.29 -12.24
CA THR A 132 4.98 7.08 -13.24
C THR A 132 5.23 6.52 -14.63
N ARG A 133 4.16 6.46 -15.43
CA ARG A 133 4.21 5.98 -16.80
C ARG A 133 3.25 6.76 -17.67
N ALA A 134 3.69 7.16 -18.85
CA ALA A 134 2.82 7.81 -19.82
C ALA A 134 1.74 6.87 -20.38
N ASN A 135 2.07 5.59 -20.55
CA ASN A 135 1.26 4.66 -21.35
C ASN A 135 0.92 3.40 -20.54
N LEU A 136 -0.07 3.47 -19.65
CA LEU A 136 -0.57 2.30 -18.92
C LEU A 136 -1.95 1.90 -19.42
N LYS A 137 -2.08 0.66 -19.89
CA LYS A 137 -3.38 0.01 -20.08
C LYS A 137 -3.82 -0.62 -18.76
N GLN A 138 -4.62 0.11 -17.99
CA GLN A 138 -5.30 -0.47 -16.83
C GLN A 138 -6.48 -1.32 -17.30
N GLN A 139 -6.55 -2.58 -16.86
CA GLN A 139 -7.73 -3.41 -17.09
C GLN A 139 -8.86 -2.94 -16.15
N GLU A 140 -9.99 -2.53 -16.70
CA GLU A 140 -11.11 -1.97 -15.93
C GLU A 140 -11.89 -3.01 -15.12
N ASN A 141 -11.77 -4.30 -15.45
CA ASN A 141 -12.65 -5.35 -14.95
C ASN A 141 -12.34 -5.84 -13.52
N ASP A 142 -11.28 -5.35 -12.85
CA ASP A 142 -10.94 -5.75 -11.47
C ASP A 142 -10.36 -4.60 -10.61
N VAL A 143 -10.83 -3.37 -10.85
CA VAL A 143 -10.40 -2.22 -10.08
C VAL A 143 -10.96 -2.28 -8.65
N LYS A 144 -10.08 -2.26 -7.64
CA LYS A 144 -10.49 -2.18 -6.23
C LYS A 144 -10.55 -0.73 -5.80
N HIS A 145 -11.72 -0.23 -5.38
CA HIS A 145 -11.84 1.16 -4.94
C HIS A 145 -10.86 1.56 -3.81
N SER A 146 -10.43 0.63 -2.96
CA SER A 146 -9.44 0.89 -1.91
C SER A 146 -8.03 1.17 -2.43
N GLU A 147 -7.75 0.85 -3.70
CA GLU A 147 -6.46 1.03 -4.33
C GLU A 147 -6.32 2.40 -5.02
N LEU A 148 -7.42 3.06 -5.35
CA LEU A 148 -7.45 4.30 -6.10
C LEU A 148 -7.26 5.53 -5.20
N LEU A 149 -6.64 6.58 -5.74
CA LEU A 149 -6.67 7.93 -5.18
C LEU A 149 -8.10 8.41 -4.96
N THR A 150 -8.33 9.17 -3.88
CA THR A 150 -9.64 9.76 -3.62
C THR A 150 -9.90 10.92 -4.59
N GLU A 151 -11.01 10.87 -5.32
CA GLU A 151 -11.44 11.96 -6.22
C GLU A 151 -11.86 13.19 -5.40
N GLY A 152 -11.27 14.37 -5.68
CA GLY A 152 -11.69 15.64 -5.05
C GLY A 152 -10.60 16.64 -4.63
N MET A 153 -9.32 16.42 -4.93
CA MET A 153 -8.27 17.38 -4.54
C MET A 153 -8.38 18.74 -5.25
N PRO A 154 -8.49 19.88 -4.54
CA PRO A 154 -8.01 21.16 -5.05
C PRO A 154 -6.47 21.15 -5.07
N LEU A 155 -5.89 21.33 -6.27
CA LEU A 155 -4.44 21.31 -6.51
C LEU A 155 -3.67 22.31 -5.63
N ARG A 156 -2.50 21.89 -5.11
CA ARG A 156 -1.45 22.80 -4.58
C ARG A 156 -0.51 23.35 -5.66
N TYR A 157 -0.70 22.97 -6.91
CA TYR A 157 0.08 23.45 -8.05
C TYR A 157 -0.64 24.60 -8.78
N PRO A 158 0.07 25.66 -9.18
CA PRO A 158 -0.49 26.68 -10.06
C PRO A 158 -0.93 26.03 -11.38
N GLN A 159 -2.23 26.14 -11.70
CA GLN A 159 -2.74 25.77 -13.02
C GLN A 159 -2.21 26.78 -14.04
N ALA A 160 -1.27 26.36 -14.89
CA ALA A 160 -0.89 27.12 -16.06
C ALA A 160 -1.67 26.58 -17.27
N ASN A 161 -2.57 27.43 -17.80
CA ASN A 161 -3.29 27.36 -19.07
C ASN A 161 -3.50 25.95 -19.68
N LEU A 162 -4.68 25.39 -19.43
CA LEU A 162 -5.20 24.20 -20.08
C LEU A 162 -5.60 24.54 -21.53
N GLN A 163 -4.91 23.96 -22.51
CA GLN A 163 -5.44 23.78 -23.85
C GLN A 163 -5.93 22.33 -23.96
N GLU A 164 -7.20 22.17 -24.33
CA GLU A 164 -7.81 20.87 -24.62
C GLU A 164 -7.06 20.20 -25.78
N LYS A 165 -6.45 19.05 -25.50
CA LYS A 165 -5.87 18.15 -26.50
C LYS A 165 -6.82 16.96 -26.67
N PRO A 166 -7.07 16.48 -27.90
CA PRO A 166 -7.95 15.34 -28.11
C PRO A 166 -7.45 14.10 -27.38
N ALA A 167 -8.38 13.30 -26.87
CA ALA A 167 -8.15 12.06 -26.14
C ALA A 167 -7.23 11.11 -26.93
N SER A 168 -5.96 11.04 -26.53
CA SER A 168 -5.09 9.91 -26.87
C SER A 168 -5.56 8.70 -26.06
N SER A 169 -5.52 7.50 -26.66
CA SER A 169 -5.78 6.22 -25.99
C SER A 169 -4.73 5.83 -24.94
N GLU A 170 -3.88 6.78 -24.54
CA GLU A 170 -2.73 6.62 -23.66
C GLU A 170 -2.95 7.59 -22.50
N CYS A 171 -3.20 7.02 -21.31
CA CYS A 171 -3.44 7.76 -20.09
C CYS A 171 -2.22 7.60 -19.18
N PRO A 172 -1.59 8.70 -18.73
CA PRO A 172 -0.49 8.61 -17.81
C PRO A 172 -1.01 8.12 -16.46
N GLY A 173 -0.36 7.11 -15.89
CA GLY A 173 -0.72 6.54 -14.61
C GLY A 173 0.43 6.59 -13.62
N ALA A 174 0.09 6.67 -12.34
CA ALA A 174 1.05 6.61 -11.26
C ALA A 174 0.57 5.71 -10.11
N ALA A 175 1.52 5.05 -9.47
CA ALA A 175 1.28 4.22 -8.29
C ALA A 175 2.40 4.42 -7.28
N ALA A 176 2.10 4.22 -6.01
CA ALA A 176 3.10 4.26 -4.96
C ALA A 176 2.79 3.27 -3.83
N VAL A 177 3.84 2.72 -3.25
CA VAL A 177 3.83 1.74 -2.16
C VAL A 177 4.76 2.21 -1.06
N ALA A 178 4.30 2.16 0.18
CA ALA A 178 5.11 2.45 1.36
C ALA A 178 5.65 1.16 1.94
N LEU A 179 6.97 0.98 1.91
CA LEU A 179 7.67 -0.19 2.42
C LEU A 179 8.45 0.17 3.69
N THR A 180 8.39 -0.70 4.69
CA THR A 180 9.18 -0.58 5.93
C THR A 180 9.43 -1.96 6.55
N THR A 181 10.11 -2.01 7.69
CA THR A 181 10.33 -3.26 8.45
C THR A 181 9.19 -3.52 9.44
N ALA A 182 8.95 -4.79 9.78
CA ALA A 182 7.98 -5.20 10.79
C ALA A 182 8.28 -4.55 12.15
N GLN A 183 9.55 -4.44 12.53
CA GLN A 183 9.99 -3.71 13.73
C GLN A 183 9.58 -2.23 13.69
N THR A 184 9.78 -1.55 12.56
CA THR A 184 9.36 -0.16 12.42
C THR A 184 7.85 -0.01 12.45
N ALA A 185 7.14 -0.93 11.81
CA ALA A 185 5.68 -0.98 11.86
C ALA A 185 5.16 -1.17 13.29
N GLU A 186 5.77 -2.05 14.08
CA GLU A 186 5.43 -2.25 15.50
C GLU A 186 5.74 -1.00 16.34
N ARG A 187 6.92 -0.39 16.17
CA ARG A 187 7.31 0.86 16.85
C ARG A 187 6.31 1.99 16.61
N LEU A 188 5.79 2.08 15.39
CA LEU A 188 4.84 3.12 14.97
C LEU A 188 3.38 2.69 15.11
N GLN A 189 3.11 1.50 15.64
CA GLN A 189 1.78 0.93 15.83
C GLN A 189 0.94 0.91 14.54
N LEU A 190 1.59 0.58 13.42
CA LEU A 190 0.95 0.48 12.12
C LEU A 190 0.14 -0.80 12.00
N GLN A 191 -0.79 -0.78 11.05
CA GLN A 191 -1.53 -1.94 10.60
C GLN A 191 -1.24 -2.10 9.10
N PRO A 192 -0.14 -2.78 8.72
CA PRO A 192 0.26 -2.88 7.33
C PRO A 192 -0.77 -3.65 6.49
N LEU A 193 -0.74 -3.49 5.17
CA LEU A 193 -1.60 -4.20 4.24
C LEU A 193 -1.14 -5.63 3.99
N ALA A 194 0.17 -5.87 3.95
CA ALA A 194 0.77 -7.17 3.68
C ALA A 194 2.17 -7.30 4.28
N VAL A 195 2.60 -8.53 4.55
CA VAL A 195 4.00 -8.87 4.89
C VAL A 195 4.65 -9.51 3.67
N VAL A 196 5.88 -9.11 3.37
CA VAL A 196 6.75 -9.84 2.44
C VAL A 196 7.30 -11.06 3.18
N ARG A 197 6.77 -12.24 2.87
CA ARG A 197 7.22 -13.49 3.49
C ARG A 197 8.59 -13.86 2.98
N GLU A 198 8.74 -13.82 1.66
CA GLU A 198 9.97 -14.18 0.96
C GLU A 198 10.12 -13.33 -0.28
N PHE A 199 11.37 -13.07 -0.65
CA PHE A 199 11.67 -12.55 -1.97
C PHE A 199 13.05 -13.01 -2.43
N PHE A 200 13.20 -13.15 -3.73
CA PHE A 200 14.44 -13.51 -4.39
C PHE A 200 14.67 -12.58 -5.57
N ILE A 201 15.94 -12.30 -5.82
CA ILE A 201 16.38 -11.51 -6.96
C ILE A 201 17.38 -12.39 -7.69
N GLU A 202 16.98 -12.86 -8.86
CA GLU A 202 17.78 -13.75 -9.69
C GLU A 202 18.14 -13.06 -11.00
N HIS A 203 19.31 -13.40 -11.52
CA HIS A 203 19.76 -12.98 -12.86
C HIS A 203 19.57 -14.08 -13.90
N ASP A 204 19.04 -15.23 -13.46
CA ASP A 204 18.89 -16.45 -14.24
C ASP A 204 17.46 -17.00 -14.06
N ASN A 205 16.73 -17.07 -15.18
CA ASN A 205 15.34 -17.51 -15.20
C ASN A 205 15.19 -18.98 -14.79
N GLU A 206 16.16 -19.85 -15.09
CA GLU A 206 16.10 -21.26 -14.70
C GLU A 206 16.20 -21.41 -13.18
N GLN A 207 17.05 -20.60 -12.54
CA GLN A 207 17.17 -20.59 -11.07
C GLN A 207 15.92 -20.01 -10.40
N ALA A 208 15.29 -19.00 -11.00
CA ALA A 208 14.01 -18.48 -10.52
C ALA A 208 12.92 -19.55 -10.56
N ILE A 209 12.83 -20.32 -11.67
CA ILE A 209 11.87 -21.43 -11.82
C ILE A 209 12.19 -22.59 -10.86
N TYR A 210 13.47 -22.92 -10.69
CA TYR A 210 13.88 -23.97 -9.74
C TYR A 210 13.49 -23.63 -8.30
N ARG A 211 13.60 -22.36 -7.88
CA ARG A 211 13.17 -21.96 -6.52
C ARG A 211 11.68 -22.02 -6.31
N LEU A 212 10.89 -21.82 -7.37
CA LEU A 212 9.44 -21.98 -7.33
C LEU A 212 9.02 -23.44 -7.20
N THR A 213 9.77 -24.34 -7.83
CA THR A 213 9.44 -25.77 -7.92
C THR A 213 10.14 -26.64 -6.88
N GLY A 214 11.13 -26.10 -6.17
CA GLY A 214 11.84 -26.80 -5.10
C GLY A 214 11.05 -26.87 -3.78
N ASP A 215 11.43 -27.79 -2.89
CA ASP A 215 10.92 -27.91 -1.52
C ASP A 215 11.42 -26.76 -0.61
N GLN A 216 11.08 -25.53 -0.96
CA GLN A 216 11.27 -24.31 -0.15
C GLN A 216 9.99 -24.08 0.70
N PRO A 217 10.02 -23.25 1.76
CA PRO A 217 9.03 -23.36 2.85
C PRO A 217 7.61 -22.96 2.47
N ILE A 218 7.39 -22.26 1.35
CA ILE A 218 6.07 -21.96 0.81
C ILE A 218 5.81 -22.85 -0.40
N LYS A 219 4.76 -23.68 -0.33
CA LYS A 219 4.40 -24.58 -1.44
C LYS A 219 3.58 -23.81 -2.48
N LEU A 220 3.69 -24.23 -3.73
CA LEU A 220 2.93 -23.63 -4.84
C LEU A 220 1.41 -23.61 -4.59
N ASN A 221 0.88 -24.67 -3.98
CA ASN A 221 -0.55 -24.80 -3.66
C ASN A 221 -1.00 -23.91 -2.48
N ASP A 222 -0.07 -23.36 -1.70
CA ASP A 222 -0.40 -22.44 -0.60
C ASP A 222 -0.67 -21.02 -1.12
N VAL A 223 -0.27 -20.72 -2.36
CA VAL A 223 -0.43 -19.41 -3.00
C VAL A 223 -1.80 -19.33 -3.66
N HIS A 224 -2.59 -18.35 -3.21
CA HIS A 224 -3.93 -18.07 -3.74
C HIS A 224 -3.87 -17.48 -5.15
N SER A 225 -3.07 -16.42 -5.35
CA SER A 225 -2.98 -15.74 -6.64
C SER A 225 -1.55 -15.49 -7.10
N TRP A 226 -1.35 -15.63 -8.40
CA TRP A 226 -0.06 -15.48 -9.07
C TRP A 226 -0.13 -14.33 -10.07
N GLN A 227 0.83 -13.41 -9.95
CA GLN A 227 0.92 -12.23 -10.79
C GLN A 227 2.24 -12.25 -11.55
N LEU A 228 2.17 -12.58 -12.83
CA LEU A 228 3.34 -12.81 -13.68
C LEU A 228 3.55 -11.64 -14.64
N VAL A 229 4.72 -11.01 -14.57
CA VAL A 229 5.17 -9.97 -15.49
C VAL A 229 6.41 -10.48 -16.20
N ILE A 230 6.18 -11.25 -17.26
CA ILE A 230 7.21 -12.01 -17.97
C ILE A 230 7.08 -11.78 -19.47
N LYS A 231 8.19 -11.90 -20.21
CA LYS A 231 8.16 -11.91 -21.68
C LYS A 231 7.42 -13.15 -22.20
N GLU A 232 6.89 -13.06 -23.42
CA GLU A 232 6.14 -14.16 -24.04
C GLU A 232 6.94 -15.47 -24.12
N GLU A 233 8.26 -15.38 -24.34
CA GLU A 233 9.17 -16.53 -24.44
C GLU A 233 9.23 -17.37 -23.15
N LEU A 234 9.00 -16.76 -21.98
CA LEU A 234 8.97 -17.45 -20.70
C LEU A 234 7.57 -17.95 -20.33
N LYS A 235 6.51 -17.48 -20.99
CA LYS A 235 5.14 -17.94 -20.73
C LYS A 235 5.01 -19.44 -20.94
N ASP A 236 5.73 -20.03 -21.90
CA ASP A 236 5.69 -21.46 -22.17
C ASP A 236 6.38 -22.28 -21.06
N GLN A 237 7.47 -21.77 -20.48
CA GLN A 237 8.18 -22.41 -19.37
C GLN A 237 7.36 -22.33 -18.07
N PHE A 238 6.73 -21.18 -17.83
CA PHE A 238 5.76 -21.01 -16.75
C PHE A 238 4.39 -21.64 -17.08
N GLY A 239 4.14 -22.07 -18.31
CA GLY A 239 2.96 -22.84 -18.71
C GLY A 239 2.88 -24.20 -17.98
N ALA A 240 4.02 -24.71 -17.50
CA ALA A 240 4.05 -25.83 -16.57
C ALA A 240 3.43 -25.49 -15.20
N LEU A 241 3.39 -24.21 -14.78
CA LEU A 241 2.58 -23.75 -13.64
C LEU A 241 1.09 -23.87 -13.91
N ALA A 242 0.62 -23.78 -15.15
CA ALA A 242 -0.79 -24.01 -15.47
C ALA A 242 -1.19 -25.50 -15.35
N ALA A 243 -0.22 -26.42 -15.30
CA ALA A 243 -0.44 -27.83 -14.98
C ALA A 243 -0.48 -28.08 -13.46
N LEU A 244 -0.06 -27.11 -12.64
CA LEU A 244 -0.28 -27.12 -11.21
C LEU A 244 -1.73 -26.66 -10.96
N ASP A 245 -2.42 -27.28 -10.01
CA ASP A 245 -3.80 -26.94 -9.63
C ASP A 245 -3.81 -25.62 -8.84
N VAL A 246 -3.46 -24.54 -9.53
CA VAL A 246 -3.26 -23.21 -8.93
C VAL A 246 -4.53 -22.39 -9.11
N ASN A 247 -5.01 -21.80 -8.03
CA ASN A 247 -6.34 -21.17 -7.99
C ASN A 247 -6.49 -20.01 -8.98
N GLU A 248 -5.52 -19.09 -9.03
CA GLU A 248 -5.60 -17.89 -9.89
C GLU A 248 -4.23 -17.47 -10.45
N VAL A 249 -4.08 -17.42 -11.77
CA VAL A 249 -2.87 -16.95 -12.45
C VAL A 249 -3.19 -15.82 -13.42
N CYS A 250 -2.58 -14.65 -13.23
CA CYS A 250 -2.70 -13.48 -14.08
C CYS A 250 -1.34 -13.16 -14.72
N THR A 251 -1.33 -12.95 -16.04
CA THR A 251 -0.13 -12.56 -16.78
C THR A 251 -0.28 -11.16 -17.35
N HIS A 252 0.77 -10.36 -17.20
CA HIS A 252 0.79 -8.96 -17.61
C HIS A 252 1.97 -8.68 -18.56
N ASP A 253 1.77 -7.71 -19.45
CA ASP A 253 2.85 -7.19 -20.29
C ASP A 253 3.77 -6.29 -19.46
N PHE A 254 5.07 -6.59 -19.46
CA PHE A 254 6.09 -5.85 -18.71
C PHE A 254 6.24 -4.37 -19.09
N ARG A 255 5.68 -3.95 -20.23
CA ARG A 255 5.58 -2.54 -20.64
C ARG A 255 4.32 -1.85 -20.15
N GLN A 256 3.29 -2.62 -19.78
CA GLN A 256 1.95 -2.11 -19.46
C GLN A 256 1.61 -2.18 -17.97
N ILE A 257 2.48 -2.77 -17.14
CA ILE A 257 2.35 -2.75 -15.69
C ILE A 257 3.70 -2.45 -15.04
N THR A 258 3.68 -1.73 -13.93
CA THR A 258 4.88 -1.49 -13.11
C THR A 258 4.79 -2.21 -11.78
N ALA A 259 5.93 -2.38 -11.11
CA ALA A 259 5.99 -2.96 -9.78
C ALA A 259 4.99 -2.31 -8.81
N SER A 260 4.97 -0.98 -8.68
CA SER A 260 4.06 -0.30 -7.74
C SER A 260 2.58 -0.50 -8.10
N HIS A 261 2.23 -0.52 -9.39
CA HIS A 261 0.86 -0.80 -9.82
C HIS A 261 0.45 -2.22 -9.44
N LEU A 262 1.30 -3.20 -9.77
CA LEU A 262 1.03 -4.60 -9.50
C LEU A 262 0.95 -4.90 -8.01
N LEU A 263 1.89 -4.37 -7.21
CA LEU A 263 1.89 -4.53 -5.76
C LEU A 263 0.67 -3.87 -5.13
N THR A 264 0.29 -2.68 -5.60
CA THR A 264 -0.92 -2.00 -5.15
C THR A 264 -2.14 -2.87 -5.39
N HIS A 265 -2.33 -3.36 -6.60
CA HIS A 265 -3.45 -4.24 -6.93
C HIS A 265 -3.42 -5.52 -6.09
N THR A 266 -2.29 -6.23 -6.06
CA THR A 266 -2.12 -7.50 -5.35
C THR A 266 -2.49 -7.38 -3.88
N VAL A 267 -1.96 -6.38 -3.16
CA VAL A 267 -2.27 -6.25 -1.72
C VAL A 267 -3.71 -5.82 -1.44
N HIS A 268 -4.42 -5.22 -2.38
CA HIS A 268 -5.83 -4.85 -2.20
C HIS A 268 -6.79 -5.96 -2.64
N ALA A 269 -6.41 -6.76 -3.64
CA ALA A 269 -7.22 -7.86 -4.18
C ALA A 269 -7.10 -9.16 -3.37
N LEU A 270 -5.95 -9.42 -2.74
CA LEU A 270 -5.74 -10.64 -1.96
C LEU A 270 -6.75 -10.80 -0.81
N PRO A 271 -7.40 -11.97 -0.68
CA PRO A 271 -8.18 -12.31 0.50
C PRO A 271 -7.36 -12.24 1.79
N ALA A 272 -8.02 -11.92 2.90
CA ALA A 272 -7.36 -11.77 4.19
C ALA A 272 -6.68 -13.08 4.62
N GLY A 273 -5.40 -13.03 5.00
CA GLY A 273 -4.60 -14.21 5.39
C GLY A 273 -4.07 -15.07 4.24
N SER A 274 -4.47 -14.81 2.99
CA SER A 274 -3.98 -15.55 1.83
C SER A 274 -2.59 -15.10 1.38
N LEU A 275 -1.90 -15.99 0.66
CA LEU A 275 -0.62 -15.71 0.02
C LEU A 275 -0.83 -15.33 -1.45
N GLY A 276 -0.11 -14.29 -1.91
CA GLY A 276 0.01 -13.96 -3.32
C GLY A 276 1.47 -13.95 -3.76
N CYS A 277 1.74 -14.48 -4.95
CA CYS A 277 3.08 -14.46 -5.53
C CYS A 277 3.15 -13.47 -6.70
N VAL A 278 4.21 -12.67 -6.70
CA VAL A 278 4.52 -11.69 -7.75
C VAL A 278 5.85 -12.07 -8.38
N ILE A 279 5.86 -12.24 -9.70
CA ILE A 279 7.08 -12.51 -10.47
C ILE A 279 7.21 -11.40 -11.51
N MET A 280 8.36 -10.72 -11.52
CA MET A 280 8.63 -9.63 -12.45
C MET A 280 10.01 -9.77 -13.07
N GLU A 281 10.05 -9.94 -14.39
CA GLU A 281 11.27 -9.93 -15.18
C GLU A 281 11.52 -8.52 -15.74
N SER A 282 12.75 -8.03 -15.65
CA SER A 282 13.19 -6.86 -16.40
C SER A 282 13.85 -7.23 -17.73
N GLY A 283 13.91 -6.25 -18.63
CA GLY A 283 14.43 -6.45 -19.99
C GLY A 283 15.87 -6.99 -20.05
N ASP A 284 16.66 -6.83 -18.98
CA ASP A 284 18.05 -7.26 -18.84
C ASP A 284 18.23 -8.65 -18.18
N GLY A 285 17.16 -9.42 -18.00
CA GLY A 285 17.20 -10.79 -17.48
C GLY A 285 17.19 -10.90 -15.95
N ARG A 286 17.07 -9.79 -15.21
CA ARG A 286 16.78 -9.85 -13.78
C ARG A 286 15.33 -10.23 -13.55
N CYS A 287 15.10 -11.07 -12.56
CA CYS A 287 13.79 -11.51 -12.12
C CYS A 287 13.65 -11.29 -10.61
N VAL A 288 12.55 -10.65 -10.20
CA VAL A 288 12.14 -10.55 -8.80
C VAL A 288 10.95 -11.45 -8.58
N LEU A 289 11.12 -12.40 -7.66
CA LEU A 289 10.05 -13.23 -7.11
C LEU A 289 9.76 -12.72 -5.71
N MET A 290 8.51 -12.45 -5.40
CA MET A 290 8.09 -12.00 -4.08
C MET A 290 6.79 -12.67 -3.65
N VAL A 291 6.76 -13.22 -2.43
CA VAL A 291 5.55 -13.78 -1.82
C VAL A 291 5.05 -12.84 -0.73
N LEU A 292 3.80 -12.43 -0.88
CA LEU A 292 3.08 -11.53 0.00
C LEU A 292 2.04 -12.30 0.80
N GLU A 293 1.93 -12.03 2.10
CA GLU A 293 0.79 -12.46 2.91
C GLU A 293 -0.08 -11.26 3.25
N LYS A 294 -1.37 -11.35 2.94
CA LYS A 294 -2.34 -10.30 3.27
C LYS A 294 -2.57 -10.24 4.78
N ILE A 295 -2.29 -9.09 5.39
CA ILE A 295 -2.54 -8.89 6.82
C ILE A 295 -4.03 -8.61 7.06
N ILE A 296 -4.58 -9.31 8.05
CA ILE A 296 -5.93 -9.08 8.57
C ILE A 296 -5.84 -7.96 9.61
N PRO A 297 -6.53 -6.81 9.42
CA PRO A 297 -6.55 -5.76 10.42
C PRO A 297 -7.38 -6.22 11.63
N THR A 298 -6.71 -6.77 12.63
CA THR A 298 -7.36 -7.30 13.83
C THR A 298 -7.82 -6.16 14.74
N PRO A 299 -9.00 -6.27 15.36
CA PRO A 299 -9.40 -5.34 16.40
C PRO A 299 -8.42 -5.41 17.56
N SER A 300 -8.26 -4.30 18.28
CA SER A 300 -7.36 -4.19 19.44
C SER A 300 -7.72 -5.16 20.57
N GLN A 301 -8.93 -5.71 20.59
CA GLN A 301 -9.39 -6.78 21.46
C GLN A 301 -10.15 -7.83 20.66
N ALA A 302 -9.91 -9.12 20.91
CA ALA A 302 -10.45 -10.25 20.13
C ALA A 302 -12.00 -10.35 20.14
N GLU A 303 -12.67 -9.66 21.06
CA GLU A 303 -14.13 -9.65 21.20
C GLU A 303 -14.76 -8.27 20.93
N SER A 304 -13.97 -7.25 20.57
CA SER A 304 -14.51 -5.91 20.33
C SER A 304 -14.96 -5.71 18.89
N LEU A 305 -15.93 -4.82 18.70
CA LEU A 305 -16.29 -4.33 17.36
C LEU A 305 -15.06 -3.69 16.68
N PRO A 306 -14.98 -3.71 15.34
CA PRO A 306 -13.99 -2.95 14.60
C PRO A 306 -14.02 -1.47 14.97
N GLN A 307 -12.85 -0.85 15.11
CA GLN A 307 -12.73 0.57 15.46
C GLN A 307 -12.61 1.43 14.19
N LEU A 308 -13.54 2.37 14.01
CA LEU A 308 -13.40 3.46 13.05
C LEU A 308 -12.77 4.67 13.72
N THR A 309 -11.64 5.16 13.21
CA THR A 309 -11.02 6.39 13.67
C THR A 309 -11.26 7.50 12.65
N LEU A 310 -12.00 8.53 13.05
CA LEU A 310 -12.32 9.72 12.25
C LEU A 310 -11.46 10.90 12.67
N TYR A 311 -10.58 11.36 11.77
CA TYR A 311 -9.87 12.61 11.93
C TYR A 311 -10.76 13.79 11.48
N THR A 312 -11.00 14.73 12.39
CA THR A 312 -11.99 15.81 12.24
C THR A 312 -11.55 17.10 12.96
N LYS A 313 -12.34 18.17 12.89
CA LYS A 313 -12.20 19.44 13.63
C LYS A 313 -13.58 20.00 13.97
N GLU A 314 -13.66 20.99 14.85
CA GLU A 314 -14.93 21.67 15.15
C GLU A 314 -14.91 23.15 14.73
N PRO A 315 -15.91 23.64 13.98
CA PRO A 315 -16.97 22.90 13.27
C PRO A 315 -16.46 22.22 11.97
N CYS A 316 -17.12 21.13 11.54
CA CYS A 316 -16.83 20.45 10.27
C CYS A 316 -18.08 19.81 9.62
N PRO A 317 -18.80 20.53 8.75
CA PRO A 317 -20.02 20.02 8.10
C PRO A 317 -19.82 18.73 7.29
N LEU A 318 -18.69 18.60 6.59
CA LEU A 318 -18.36 17.36 5.84
C LEU A 318 -18.17 16.16 6.78
N CYS A 319 -17.63 16.41 7.97
CA CYS A 319 -17.45 15.37 8.97
C CYS A 319 -18.79 14.96 9.59
N ASP A 320 -19.69 15.92 9.80
CA ASP A 320 -21.05 15.65 10.30
C ASP A 320 -21.84 14.81 9.29
N GLU A 321 -21.78 15.15 8.00
CA GLU A 321 -22.41 14.37 6.92
C GLU A 321 -21.86 12.93 6.86
N LEU A 322 -20.54 12.75 7.00
CA LEU A 322 -19.94 11.42 7.01
C LEU A 322 -20.41 10.59 8.21
N VAL A 323 -20.52 11.21 9.40
CA VAL A 323 -21.01 10.53 10.61
C VAL A 323 -22.48 10.13 10.44
N ASP A 324 -23.32 11.02 9.90
CA ASP A 324 -24.71 10.71 9.59
C ASP A 324 -24.85 9.49 8.67
N LYS A 325 -24.02 9.41 7.62
CA LYS A 325 -24.00 8.26 6.70
C LYS A 325 -23.59 6.96 7.42
N LEU A 326 -22.56 7.03 8.26
CA LEU A 326 -22.13 5.89 9.08
C LEU A 326 -23.24 5.40 10.01
N GLU A 327 -23.93 6.31 10.70
CA GLU A 327 -25.01 5.98 11.63
C GLU A 327 -26.23 5.39 10.90
N ARG A 328 -26.57 5.88 9.70
CA ARG A 328 -27.71 5.35 8.93
C ARG A 328 -27.46 3.95 8.38
N ASN A 329 -26.25 3.69 7.89
CA ASN A 329 -25.99 2.50 7.06
C ASN A 329 -25.18 1.40 7.76
N PHE A 330 -24.51 1.71 8.88
CA PHE A 330 -23.55 0.81 9.54
C PHE A 330 -23.67 0.78 11.08
N SER A 331 -24.73 1.36 11.66
CA SER A 331 -24.89 1.43 13.12
C SER A 331 -24.83 0.04 13.78
N GLY A 332 -24.08 -0.03 14.89
CA GLY A 332 -23.88 -1.27 15.66
C GLY A 332 -22.81 -2.21 15.10
N GLU A 333 -22.21 -1.91 13.94
CA GLU A 333 -21.18 -2.77 13.33
C GLU A 333 -19.74 -2.34 13.68
N PHE A 334 -19.57 -1.17 14.32
CA PHE A 334 -18.26 -0.59 14.62
C PHE A 334 -18.31 0.31 15.86
N GLU A 335 -17.13 0.66 16.39
CA GLU A 335 -16.95 1.69 17.41
C GLU A 335 -16.31 2.94 16.79
N LEU A 336 -16.95 4.10 16.91
CA LEU A 336 -16.43 5.36 16.37
C LEU A 336 -15.54 6.11 17.37
N ARG A 337 -14.30 6.39 16.98
CA ARG A 337 -13.37 7.26 17.70
C ARG A 337 -13.10 8.53 16.90
N LYS A 338 -13.49 9.69 17.43
CA LYS A 338 -13.16 10.99 16.82
C LYS A 338 -11.82 11.51 17.34
N VAL A 339 -10.94 11.93 16.43
CA VAL A 339 -9.66 12.58 16.71
C VAL A 339 -9.70 14.00 16.15
N PHE A 340 -9.78 14.98 17.05
CA PHE A 340 -9.81 16.39 16.71
C PHE A 340 -8.39 16.89 16.41
N ILE A 341 -8.11 17.17 15.13
CA ILE A 341 -6.77 17.50 14.65
C ILE A 341 -6.31 18.90 15.08
N ASP A 342 -7.23 19.79 15.43
CA ASP A 342 -6.98 21.15 15.89
C ASP A 342 -6.50 21.23 17.35
N ARG A 343 -6.57 20.13 18.10
CA ARG A 343 -6.05 20.05 19.46
C ARG A 343 -4.52 20.03 19.50
N LYS A 344 -3.93 20.62 20.54
CA LYS A 344 -2.47 20.79 20.68
C LYS A 344 -1.71 19.46 20.69
N GLU A 345 -2.30 18.43 21.29
CA GLU A 345 -1.76 17.07 21.32
C GLU A 345 -1.75 16.38 19.94
N ASN A 346 -2.56 16.87 18.99
CA ASN A 346 -2.77 16.27 17.67
C ASN A 346 -2.15 17.08 16.52
N VAL A 347 -1.22 18.00 16.80
CA VAL A 347 -0.57 18.85 15.79
C VAL A 347 0.06 18.05 14.64
N ARG A 348 0.51 16.82 14.90
CA ARG A 348 1.01 15.92 13.84
C ARG A 348 -0.06 15.61 12.79
N TYR A 349 -1.30 15.37 13.22
CA TYR A 349 -2.43 15.08 12.35
C TYR A 349 -2.94 16.35 11.68
N LEU A 350 -2.84 17.51 12.34
CA LEU A 350 -3.10 18.80 11.68
C LEU A 350 -2.18 18.99 10.47
N ARG A 351 -0.88 18.73 10.63
CA ARG A 351 0.10 18.84 9.54
C ARG A 351 -0.16 17.85 8.40
N LEU A 352 -0.76 16.69 8.72
CA LEU A 352 -1.02 15.63 7.76
C LEU A 352 -2.35 15.80 7.01
N PHE A 353 -3.43 16.18 7.71
CA PHE A 353 -4.81 16.08 7.22
C PHE A 353 -5.59 17.41 7.18
N ARG A 354 -4.97 18.56 7.47
CA ARG A 354 -5.69 19.86 7.57
C ARG A 354 -6.66 20.16 6.42
N TYR A 355 -6.33 19.71 5.21
CA TYR A 355 -7.11 19.95 3.99
C TYR A 355 -7.86 18.71 3.49
N ASP A 356 -7.74 17.60 4.21
CA ASP A 356 -8.24 16.29 3.76
C ASP A 356 -9.30 15.70 4.69
N ILE A 357 -9.64 16.39 5.79
CA ILE A 357 -10.71 15.93 6.66
C ILE A 357 -12.09 16.02 5.96
N PRO A 358 -13.00 15.07 6.22
CA PRO A 358 -12.83 13.92 7.12
C PRO A 358 -11.87 12.86 6.58
N VAL A 359 -11.05 12.25 7.45
CA VAL A 359 -10.22 11.08 7.10
C VAL A 359 -10.59 9.92 8.01
N LEU A 360 -10.87 8.76 7.43
CA LEU A 360 -11.39 7.59 8.14
C LEU A 360 -10.42 6.42 8.03
N PHE A 361 -10.17 5.76 9.16
CA PHE A 361 -9.38 4.54 9.27
C PHE A 361 -10.20 3.43 9.93
N LEU A 362 -10.09 2.20 9.44
CA LEU A 362 -10.68 1.00 10.04
C LEU A 362 -9.57 0.15 10.64
N ASN A 363 -9.62 -0.07 11.96
CA ASN A 363 -8.59 -0.82 12.71
C ASN A 363 -7.17 -0.35 12.34
N GLY A 364 -6.94 0.96 12.21
CA GLY A 364 -5.63 1.53 11.86
C GLY A 364 -5.23 1.44 10.39
N GLN A 365 -6.01 0.80 9.52
CA GLN A 365 -5.83 0.85 8.06
C GLN A 365 -6.65 1.98 7.44
N PHE A 366 -6.08 2.69 6.47
CA PHE A 366 -6.78 3.75 5.75
C PHE A 366 -8.03 3.20 5.03
N LEU A 367 -9.13 3.93 5.13
CA LEU A 367 -10.40 3.58 4.49
C LEU A 367 -10.78 4.60 3.40
N CYS A 368 -10.90 5.88 3.76
CA CYS A 368 -11.26 6.95 2.82
C CYS A 368 -10.91 8.34 3.39
N MET A 369 -10.98 9.35 2.52
CA MET A 369 -10.96 10.77 2.90
C MET A 369 -12.02 11.56 2.13
N HIS A 370 -12.34 12.76 2.60
CA HIS A 370 -13.34 13.71 2.06
C HIS A 370 -14.80 13.22 2.09
N SER A 371 -15.07 11.97 1.69
CA SER A 371 -16.39 11.33 1.66
C SER A 371 -16.31 9.86 2.09
N LEU A 372 -17.42 9.33 2.59
CA LEU A 372 -17.52 7.92 2.96
C LEU A 372 -17.55 7.05 1.71
N ASN A 373 -16.64 6.08 1.61
CA ASN A 373 -16.75 5.00 0.65
C ASN A 373 -17.50 3.82 1.29
N GLU A 374 -18.82 3.81 1.12
CA GLU A 374 -19.71 2.81 1.72
C GLU A 374 -19.43 1.40 1.24
N GLN A 375 -19.10 1.24 -0.05
CA GLN A 375 -18.79 -0.05 -0.65
C GLN A 375 -17.53 -0.66 -0.02
N VAL A 376 -16.43 0.10 0.04
CA VAL A 376 -15.17 -0.38 0.65
C VAL A 376 -15.37 -0.67 2.14
N LEU A 377 -16.13 0.15 2.86
CA LEU A 377 -16.40 -0.12 4.28
C LEU A 377 -17.18 -1.43 4.46
N ARG A 378 -18.24 -1.65 3.66
CA ARG A 378 -19.04 -2.88 3.69
C ARG A 378 -18.18 -4.11 3.41
N GLU A 379 -17.40 -4.09 2.33
CA GLU A 379 -16.47 -5.17 1.95
C GLU A 379 -15.50 -5.52 3.09
N ARG A 380 -14.90 -4.49 3.73
CA ARG A 380 -13.94 -4.68 4.82
C ARG A 380 -14.58 -5.22 6.10
N LEU A 381 -15.78 -4.75 6.45
CA LEU A 381 -16.52 -5.25 7.62
C LEU A 381 -16.94 -6.71 7.42
N ASP A 382 -17.38 -7.07 6.22
CA ASP A 382 -17.81 -8.44 5.94
C ASP A 382 -16.63 -9.42 5.92
N ALA A 383 -15.45 -8.99 5.43
CA ALA A 383 -14.20 -9.77 5.55
C ALA A 383 -13.80 -10.02 7.02
N LEU A 384 -13.98 -9.03 7.91
CA LEU A 384 -13.73 -9.19 9.34
C LEU A 384 -14.72 -10.16 10.01
N LYS A 385 -15.99 -10.16 9.59
CA LYS A 385 -16.99 -11.11 10.09
C LYS A 385 -16.72 -12.55 9.63
N ALA A 386 -16.29 -12.73 8.38
CA ALA A 386 -15.97 -14.05 7.84
C ALA A 386 -14.82 -14.70 8.62
N THR A 387 -13.74 -13.96 8.84
CA THR A 387 -12.59 -14.40 9.62
C THR A 387 -12.94 -14.67 11.10
N GLY A 388 -13.78 -13.85 11.73
CA GLY A 388 -14.26 -14.08 13.10
C GLY A 388 -15.13 -15.33 13.30
N ARG A 389 -15.78 -15.85 12.24
CA ARG A 389 -16.59 -17.09 12.30
C ARG A 389 -15.75 -18.35 12.20
N GLU A 390 -14.65 -18.31 11.45
CA GLU A 390 -13.72 -19.44 11.34
C GLU A 390 -13.02 -19.72 12.67
N HIS A 391 -12.65 -18.66 13.40
CA HIS A 391 -12.02 -18.77 14.73
C HIS A 391 -12.93 -19.34 15.83
N LYS A 392 -14.27 -19.36 15.64
CA LYS A 392 -15.23 -19.95 16.60
C LYS A 392 -15.53 -21.43 16.32
N LYS A 393 -15.08 -21.99 15.19
CA LYS A 393 -15.34 -23.37 14.79
C LYS A 393 -14.20 -24.35 15.10
N THR A 394 -13.02 -23.85 15.43
CA THR A 394 -11.88 -24.58 16.02
C THR A 394 -11.88 -24.43 17.52
#